data_AF-A0A7H4P8Q7-F1
#
_entry.id   AF-A0A7H4P8Q7-F1
#
_cell.length_a   1.000
_cell.length_b   1.000
_cell.length_c   1.000
_cell.angle_alpha   90.00
_cell.angle_beta   90.00
_cell.angle_gamma   90.00
#
_symmetry.space_group_name_H-M   'P 1'
#
loop_
_entity.id
_entity.type
_entity.pdbx_description
1 polymer ?
#
loop_
_entity_poly.entity_id
_entity_poly.type
_entity_poly.pdbx_seq_one_letter_code
_entity_poly.pdbx_strand_id
1 'polypeptide(L)'
;MVAVGLCYNNMGQRFSSEQQQIQEKLSLGATPKMASARLIRDSIRAALIPTVDSAKTVGLVSLPGMMSGLIFAGIDPVKAIKYQIMVTFMLLSTASLSTIIAGYLTYLKFFNARHQLVVTQLKKRA
;
A
#
# COMPACT_ATOMS: atom_id res chain seq x y z
N MET A 1 1.27 -7.99 3.75
CA MET A 1 2.58 -7.52 4.27
C MET A 1 3.36 -6.67 3.26
N VAL A 2 3.56 -7.15 2.02
CA VAL A 2 4.35 -6.44 1.00
C VAL A 2 3.76 -5.07 0.63
N ALA A 3 2.44 -4.96 0.40
CA ALA A 3 1.80 -3.69 0.08
C ALA A 3 1.97 -2.62 1.18
N VAL A 4 1.87 -3.01 2.46
CA VAL A 4 2.09 -2.09 3.59
C VAL A 4 3.54 -1.59 3.64
N GLY A 5 4.51 -2.51 3.47
CA GLY A 5 5.94 -2.16 3.42
C GLY A 5 6.27 -1.23 2.23
N LEU A 6 5.72 -1.52 1.06
CA LEU A 6 5.82 -0.67 -0.13
C LEU A 6 5.21 0.71 0.12
N CYS A 7 4.04 0.79 0.76
CA CYS A 7 3.41 2.06 1.09
C CYS A 7 4.28 2.87 2.05
N TYR A 8 4.83 2.24 3.09
CA TYR A 8 5.71 2.88 4.05
C TYR A 8 6.98 3.44 3.38
N ASN A 9 7.66 2.63 2.57
CA ASN A 9 8.87 3.04 1.86
C ASN A 9 8.59 4.15 0.84
N ASN A 10 7.54 4.00 0.02
CA ASN A 10 7.15 5.04 -0.95
C ASN A 10 6.79 6.35 -0.24
N MET A 11 6.11 6.27 0.90
CA MET A 11 5.77 7.46 1.67
C MET A 11 7.02 8.11 2.26
N GLY A 12 7.94 7.36 2.86
CA GLY A 12 9.22 7.90 3.34
C GLY A 12 10.04 8.58 2.23
N GLN A 13 10.16 7.93 1.07
CA GLN A 13 10.86 8.50 -0.09
C GLN A 13 10.19 9.79 -0.59
N ARG A 14 8.87 9.81 -0.73
CA ARG A 14 8.14 11.01 -1.18
C ARG A 14 8.21 12.15 -0.19
N PHE A 15 8.11 11.87 1.12
CA PHE A 15 8.27 12.88 2.16
C PHE A 15 9.68 13.47 2.18
N SER A 16 10.70 12.67 1.86
CA SER A 16 12.08 13.15 1.71
C SER A 16 12.28 13.96 0.42
N SER A 17 11.70 13.53 -0.69
CA SER A 17 11.88 14.18 -1.99
C SER A 17 11.06 15.46 -2.15
N GLU A 18 9.83 15.51 -1.60
CA GLU A 18 8.93 16.66 -1.69
C GLU A 18 8.92 17.48 -0.39
N GLN A 19 9.94 17.32 0.46
CA GLN A 19 10.04 18.00 1.75
C GLN A 19 9.87 19.52 1.62
N GLN A 20 10.51 20.11 0.61
CA GLN A 20 10.45 21.54 0.34
C GLN A 20 9.02 22.01 0.05
N GLN A 21 8.30 21.30 -0.82
CA GLN A 21 6.91 21.62 -1.15
C GLN A 21 5.97 21.49 0.06
N ILE A 22 6.24 20.54 0.95
CA ILE A 22 5.47 20.39 2.19
C ILE A 22 5.73 21.59 3.11
N GLN A 23 6.98 22.02 3.26
CA GLN A 23 7.34 23.18 4.08
C GLN A 23 6.76 24.48 3.52
N GLU A 24 6.77 24.68 2.20
CA GLU A 24 6.14 25.84 1.55
C GLU A 24 4.64 25.90 1.87
N LYS A 25 3.93 24.77 1.74
CA LYS A 25 2.51 24.71 2.10
C LYS A 25 2.26 25.01 3.58
N LEU A 26 3.08 24.48 4.48
CA LEU A 26 2.98 24.76 5.91
C LEU A 26 3.24 26.25 6.22
N SER A 27 4.23 26.86 5.56
CA SER A 27 4.54 28.29 5.71
C SER A 27 3.42 29.20 5.18
N LEU A 28 2.68 28.74 4.17
CA LEU A 28 1.46 29.41 3.67
C LEU A 28 0.23 29.15 4.56
N GLY A 29 0.39 28.46 5.70
CA GLY A 29 -0.69 28.20 6.66
C GLY A 29 -1.50 26.94 6.40
N ALA A 30 -1.09 26.07 5.47
CA ALA A 30 -1.78 24.80 5.26
C ALA A 30 -1.62 23.86 6.46
N THR A 31 -2.68 23.12 6.80
CA THR A 31 -2.59 22.08 7.83
C THR A 31 -1.77 20.89 7.33
N PRO A 32 -1.06 20.13 8.20
CA PRO A 32 -0.34 18.92 7.80
C PRO A 32 -1.17 17.90 7.02
N LYS A 33 -2.45 17.78 7.37
CA LYS A 33 -3.38 16.91 6.63
C LYS A 33 -3.54 17.36 5.18
N MET A 34 -3.67 18.66 4.92
CA MET A 34 -3.77 19.20 3.56
C MET A 34 -2.44 19.11 2.81
N ALA A 35 -1.31 19.40 3.47
CA ALA A 35 0.00 19.36 2.85
C ALA A 35 0.40 17.94 2.40
N SER A 36 0.03 16.91 3.17
CA SER A 36 0.41 15.51 2.93
C SER A 36 -0.66 14.64 2.27
N ALA A 37 -1.93 15.08 2.17
CA ALA A 37 -3.02 14.26 1.62
C ALA A 37 -2.70 13.67 0.24
N ARG A 38 -2.10 14.47 -0.66
CA ARG A 38 -1.70 14.03 -2.00
C ARG A 38 -0.64 12.93 -1.95
N LEU A 39 0.43 13.14 -1.17
CA LEU A 39 1.50 12.15 -1.01
C LEU A 39 0.96 10.83 -0.48
N ILE A 40 0.15 10.87 0.57
CA ILE A 40 -0.41 9.66 1.20
C ILE A 40 -1.26 8.87 0.18
N ARG A 41 -2.13 9.57 -0.56
CA ARG A 41 -3.00 8.95 -1.56
C ARG A 41 -2.20 8.27 -2.67
N ASP A 42 -1.18 8.95 -3.17
CA ASP A 42 -0.35 8.42 -4.24
C ASP A 42 0.55 7.27 -3.76
N SER A 43 1.08 7.33 -2.54
CA SER A 43 1.83 6.24 -1.91
C SER A 43 0.97 4.98 -1.74
N ILE A 44 -0.26 5.13 -1.25
CA ILE A 44 -1.21 4.01 -1.12
C ILE A 44 -1.53 3.43 -2.51
N ARG A 45 -1.79 4.29 -3.50
CA ARG A 45 -2.09 3.85 -4.87
C ARG A 45 -0.92 3.06 -5.45
N ALA A 46 0.29 3.60 -5.37
CA ALA A 46 1.50 2.95 -5.88
C ALA A 46 1.74 1.59 -5.22
N ALA A 47 1.49 1.48 -3.92
CA ALA A 47 1.66 0.24 -3.17
C ALA A 47 0.66 -0.87 -3.54
N LEU A 48 -0.53 -0.51 -4.05
CA LEU A 48 -1.56 -1.48 -4.44
C LEU A 48 -1.43 -1.98 -5.88
N ILE A 49 -0.73 -1.26 -6.76
CA ILE A 49 -0.52 -1.63 -8.17
C ILE A 49 -0.04 -3.10 -8.31
N PRO A 50 1.02 -3.56 -7.62
CA PRO A 50 1.51 -4.93 -7.78
C PRO A 50 0.50 -6.00 -7.33
N THR A 51 -0.33 -5.68 -6.33
CA THR A 51 -1.35 -6.60 -5.82
C THR A 51 -2.46 -6.78 -6.86
N VAL A 52 -2.87 -5.69 -7.51
CA VAL A 52 -3.87 -5.69 -8.58
C VAL A 52 -3.33 -6.35 -9.85
N ASP A 53 -2.08 -6.10 -10.21
CA ASP A 53 -1.45 -6.72 -11.38
C ASP A 53 -1.27 -8.24 -11.20
N SER A 54 -0.90 -8.68 -10.00
CA SER A 54 -0.84 -10.12 -9.69
C SER A 54 -2.22 -10.78 -9.73
N ALA A 55 -3.28 -10.09 -9.28
CA ALA A 55 -4.63 -10.63 -9.35
C ALA A 55 -5.15 -10.76 -10.80
N LYS A 56 -4.72 -9.89 -11.72
CA LYS A 56 -5.07 -9.96 -13.15
C LYS A 56 -4.43 -11.13 -13.88
N THR A 57 -3.26 -11.59 -13.45
CA THR A 57 -2.52 -12.68 -14.12
C THR A 57 -2.88 -14.07 -13.60
N VAL A 58 -3.53 -14.15 -12.43
CA VAL A 58 -4.04 -15.40 -11.83
C VAL A 58 -5.02 -16.08 -12.78
N GLY A 59 -4.75 -17.36 -13.10
CA GLY A 59 -5.61 -18.19 -13.94
C GLY A 59 -5.44 -18.01 -15.45
N LEU A 60 -4.79 -16.93 -15.91
CA LEU A 60 -4.44 -16.73 -17.32
C LEU A 60 -3.02 -17.22 -17.65
N VAL A 61 -2.03 -16.84 -16.85
CA VAL A 61 -0.61 -17.14 -17.12
C VAL A 61 -0.07 -18.20 -16.16
N SER A 62 -0.67 -18.32 -14.98
CA SER A 62 -0.26 -19.28 -13.96
C SER A 62 -1.47 -19.84 -13.23
N LEU A 63 -1.50 -21.17 -13.13
CA LEU A 63 -2.41 -21.91 -12.26
C LEU A 63 -1.86 -21.83 -10.82
N PRO A 64 -2.54 -21.14 -9.89
CA PRO A 64 -2.06 -21.02 -8.52
C PRO A 64 -1.88 -22.39 -7.87
N GLY A 65 -0.84 -22.58 -7.05
CA GLY A 65 -0.50 -23.88 -6.47
C GLY A 65 -1.63 -24.52 -5.66
N MET A 66 -2.45 -23.72 -4.98
CA MET A 66 -3.66 -24.20 -4.29
C MET A 66 -4.69 -24.78 -5.28
N MET A 67 -4.94 -24.09 -6.39
CA MET A 67 -5.89 -24.53 -7.41
C MET A 67 -5.44 -25.85 -8.05
N SER A 68 -4.16 -25.95 -8.46
CA SER A 68 -3.60 -27.19 -9.01
C SER A 68 -3.63 -28.32 -8.00
N GLY A 69 -3.33 -28.06 -6.72
CA GLY A 69 -3.39 -29.06 -5.65
C GLY A 69 -4.79 -29.65 -5.44
N LEU A 70 -5.84 -28.82 -5.48
CA LEU A 70 -7.23 -29.27 -5.40
C LEU A 70 -7.62 -30.14 -6.61
N ILE A 71 -7.16 -29.76 -7.81
CA ILE A 71 -7.40 -30.53 -9.04
C ILE A 71 -6.72 -31.90 -8.95
N PHE A 72 -5.45 -31.96 -8.52
CA PHE A 72 -4.74 -33.24 -8.34
C PHE A 72 -5.33 -34.12 -7.23
N ALA A 73 -5.99 -33.52 -6.23
CA ALA A 73 -6.72 -34.23 -5.19
C ALA A 73 -8.06 -34.83 -5.66
N GLY A 74 -8.41 -34.72 -6.95
CA GLY A 74 -9.63 -35.27 -7.53
C GLY A 74 -10.87 -34.38 -7.33
N ILE A 75 -10.68 -33.12 -6.93
CA ILE A 75 -11.78 -32.17 -6.77
C ILE A 75 -12.11 -31.57 -8.15
N ASP A 76 -13.40 -31.41 -8.41
CA ASP A 76 -13.89 -30.83 -9.66
C ASP A 76 -13.20 -29.47 -9.97
N PRO A 77 -12.58 -29.29 -11.15
CA PRO A 77 -11.84 -28.09 -11.51
C PRO A 77 -12.67 -26.81 -11.42
N VAL A 78 -13.99 -26.88 -11.68
CA VAL A 78 -14.89 -25.72 -11.61
C VAL A 78 -15.03 -25.27 -10.16
N LYS A 79 -15.06 -26.20 -9.20
CA LYS A 79 -15.05 -25.85 -7.77
C LYS A 79 -13.72 -25.23 -7.35
N ALA A 80 -12.59 -25.79 -7.79
CA ALA A 80 -11.26 -25.26 -7.47
C ALA A 80 -11.09 -23.80 -7.93
N ILE A 81 -11.56 -23.46 -9.15
CA ILE A 81 -11.52 -22.10 -9.69
C ILE A 81 -12.35 -21.14 -8.83
N LYS A 82 -13.57 -21.51 -8.45
CA LYS A 82 -14.45 -20.66 -7.64
C LYS A 82 -13.81 -20.30 -6.29
N TYR A 83 -13.20 -21.27 -5.63
CA TYR A 83 -12.47 -21.03 -4.38
C TYR A 83 -11.25 -20.12 -4.59
N GLN A 84 -10.50 -20.33 -5.68
CA GLN A 84 -9.33 -19.50 -5.97
C GLN A 84 -9.71 -18.03 -6.22
N ILE A 85 -10.81 -17.77 -6.94
CA ILE A 85 -11.34 -16.42 -7.15
C ILE A 85 -11.72 -15.79 -5.81
N MET A 86 -12.45 -16.52 -4.95
CA MET A 86 -12.83 -16.06 -3.62
C MET A 86 -11.61 -15.66 -2.79
N VAL A 87 -10.59 -16.52 -2.71
CA VAL A 87 -9.34 -16.25 -1.98
C VAL A 87 -8.61 -15.04 -2.55
N THR A 88 -8.56 -14.90 -3.88
CA THR A 88 -7.91 -13.77 -4.54
C THR A 88 -8.57 -12.44 -4.14
N PHE A 89 -9.91 -12.40 -4.10
CA PHE A 89 -10.63 -11.23 -3.60
C PHE A 89 -10.37 -10.99 -2.11
N MET A 90 -10.37 -12.03 -1.27
CA MET A 90 -10.08 -11.87 0.16
C MET A 90 -8.68 -11.26 0.40
N LEU A 91 -7.67 -11.72 -0.34
CA LEU A 91 -6.31 -11.19 -0.26
C LEU A 91 -6.24 -9.75 -0.77
N LEU A 92 -6.91 -9.44 -1.88
CA LEU A 92 -6.97 -8.08 -2.44
C LEU A 92 -7.62 -7.10 -1.45
N SER A 93 -8.75 -7.48 -0.87
CA SER A 93 -9.46 -6.67 0.14
C SER A 93 -8.60 -6.46 1.37
N THR A 94 -8.01 -7.53 1.91
CA THR A 94 -7.16 -7.46 3.10
C THR A 94 -5.93 -6.58 2.86
N ALA A 95 -5.28 -6.71 1.71
CA ALA A 95 -4.14 -5.88 1.34
C ALA A 95 -4.53 -4.40 1.19
N SER A 96 -5.69 -4.12 0.59
CA SER A 96 -6.21 -2.76 0.41
C SER A 96 -6.52 -2.10 1.75
N LEU A 97 -7.34 -2.75 2.58
CA LEU A 97 -7.73 -2.25 3.90
C LEU A 97 -6.49 -2.04 4.79
N SER A 98 -5.61 -3.04 4.87
CA SER A 98 -4.40 -2.96 5.69
C SER A 98 -3.49 -1.81 5.25
N THR A 99 -3.29 -1.61 3.95
CA THR A 99 -2.44 -0.54 3.40
C THR A 99 -3.03 0.84 3.66
N ILE A 100 -4.34 1.00 3.50
CA ILE A 100 -5.03 2.27 3.76
C ILE A 100 -4.92 2.63 5.25
N ILE A 101 -5.25 1.70 6.14
CA ILE A 101 -5.18 1.92 7.60
C ILE A 101 -3.75 2.24 8.02
N ALA A 102 -2.77 1.44 7.57
CA ALA A 102 -1.37 1.68 7.89
C ALA A 102 -0.85 3.02 7.33
N GLY A 103 -1.23 3.39 6.11
CA GLY A 103 -0.87 4.68 5.52
C GLY A 103 -1.39 5.86 6.34
N TYR A 104 -2.65 5.80 6.76
CA TYR A 104 -3.24 6.84 7.62
C TYR A 104 -2.69 6.85 9.05
N LEU A 105 -2.27 5.72 9.61
CA LEU A 105 -1.62 5.73 10.92
C LEU A 105 -0.17 6.25 10.84
N THR A 106 0.51 5.99 9.73
CA THR A 106 1.92 6.34 9.59
C THR A 106 2.12 7.84 9.33
N TYR A 107 1.22 8.51 8.59
CA TYR A 107 1.43 9.95 8.29
C TYR A 107 1.51 10.82 9.56
N LEU A 108 0.76 10.46 10.60
CA LEU A 108 0.76 11.16 11.88
C LEU A 108 2.13 11.15 12.56
N LYS A 109 2.96 10.13 12.31
CA LYS A 109 4.31 10.04 12.88
C LYS A 109 5.32 11.00 12.24
N PHE A 110 5.06 11.52 11.04
CA PHE A 110 5.99 12.46 10.37
C PHE A 110 5.86 13.90 10.89
N PHE A 111 4.82 14.20 11.66
CA PHE A 111 4.55 15.53 12.21
C PHE A 111 4.67 15.54 13.73
N ASN A 112 5.17 16.64 14.26
CA ASN A 112 5.23 16.87 15.70
C ASN A 112 3.95 17.57 16.20
N ALA A 113 3.75 17.67 17.53
CA ALA A 113 2.61 18.34 18.15
C ALA A 113 2.42 19.81 17.73
N ARG A 114 3.50 20.45 17.23
CA ARG A 114 3.51 21.81 16.67
C ARG A 114 3.22 21.87 15.16
N HIS A 115 2.71 20.79 14.55
CA HIS A 115 2.49 20.66 13.11
C HIS A 115 3.75 20.85 12.24
N GLN A 116 4.93 20.74 12.83
CA GLN A 116 6.21 20.82 12.13
C GLN A 116 6.61 19.45 11.59
N LEU A 117 7.18 19.43 10.39
CA LEU A 117 7.71 18.22 9.77
C LEU A 117 9.02 17.83 10.46
N VAL A 118 9.10 16.60 10.98
CA VAL A 118 10.28 16.12 11.70
C VAL A 118 11.30 15.53 10.71
N VAL A 119 12.12 16.41 10.15
CA VAL A 119 13.15 16.07 9.14
C VAL A 119 14.23 15.13 9.70
N THR A 120 14.56 15.23 10.98
CA THR A 120 15.65 14.47 11.62
C THR A 120 15.43 12.95 11.62
N GLN A 121 14.18 12.49 11.54
CA GLN A 121 13.85 11.06 11.47
C GLN A 121 14.08 10.44 10.08
N LEU A 122 14.12 11.26 9.01
CA LEU A 122 14.34 10.79 7.64
C LEU A 122 15.83 10.58 7.33
N LYS A 123 16.71 11.39 7.93
CA LYS A 123 18.16 11.39 7.62
C LYS A 123 18.93 10.22 8.24
N LYS A 124 18.39 9.52 9.24
CA LYS A 124 19.10 8.47 9.99
C LYS A 124 19.13 7.10 9.27
N ARG A 125 18.61 7.00 8.06
CA ARG A 125 18.48 5.74 7.29
C ARG A 125 18.91 5.84 5.82
N ALA A 126 19.58 6.92 5.42
CA ALA A 126 20.27 7.00 4.14
C ALA A 126 21.70 6.46 4.28
#